data_AF-A0A0N1DUY4-F1
#
_entry.id   AF-A0A0N1DUY4-F1
#
_cell.length_a   1.000
_cell.length_b   1.000
_cell.length_c   1.000
_cell.angle_alpha   90.00
_cell.angle_beta   90.00
_cell.angle_gamma   90.00
#
_symmetry.space_group_name_H-M   'P 1'
#
loop_
_entity.id
_entity.type
_entity.pdbx_description
1 polymer ?
#
loop_
_entity_poly.entity_id
_entity_poly.type
_entity_poly.pdbx_seq_one_letter_code
_entity_poly.pdbx_strand_id
1 'polypeptide(L)'
;MNEAEIEVENFDLKNGEKIIAYFSELPTISGFPYKIIIIEDSDRIIHSRFRQWDTAYNFTRWTRGIYNLDRLRIITDEKILSETDTIILKEQLVKLEQIELPKSICDEKAIILDGSIWKFGVILANKNADYYWKAATEAINLFDPIIEMMRKQYLDRI
;
A
#
# COMPACT_ATOMS: atom_id res chain seq x y z
N MET A 1 -9.12 -11.43 8.23
CA MET A 1 -8.03 -10.51 8.60
C MET A 1 -7.92 -10.45 10.10
N ASN A 2 -6.71 -10.32 10.64
CA ASN A 2 -6.51 -10.01 12.06
C ASN A 2 -6.72 -8.50 12.32
N GLU A 3 -6.80 -8.09 13.60
CA GLU A 3 -7.05 -6.68 13.97
C GLU A 3 -5.98 -5.72 13.45
N ALA A 4 -4.72 -6.14 13.39
CA ALA A 4 -3.63 -5.32 12.86
C ALA A 4 -3.77 -5.08 11.35
N GLU A 5 -4.18 -6.09 10.58
CA GLU A 5 -4.48 -5.98 9.15
C GLU A 5 -5.66 -5.03 8.91
N ILE A 6 -6.74 -5.13 9.71
CA ILE A 6 -7.89 -4.22 9.62
C ILE A 6 -7.45 -2.78 9.87
N GLU A 7 -6.68 -2.56 10.93
CA GLU A 7 -6.29 -1.22 11.35
C GLU A 7 -5.28 -0.57 10.39
N VAL A 8 -4.35 -1.36 9.81
CA VAL A 8 -3.42 -0.89 8.78
C VAL A 8 -4.15 -0.57 7.47
N GLU A 9 -5.21 -1.32 7.13
CA GLU A 9 -6.01 -1.07 5.94
C GLU A 9 -6.84 0.22 6.02
N ASN A 10 -7.18 0.68 7.23
CA ASN A 10 -8.06 1.83 7.46
C ASN A 10 -7.30 3.16 7.41
N PHE A 11 -7.76 4.07 6.56
CA PHE A 11 -7.30 5.46 6.50
C PHE A 11 -8.49 6.40 6.54
N ASP A 12 -8.45 7.35 7.48
CA ASP A 12 -9.41 8.45 7.50
C ASP A 12 -9.01 9.49 6.45
N LEU A 13 -9.92 9.76 5.52
CA LEU A 13 -9.77 10.81 4.54
C LEU A 13 -10.38 12.11 5.07
N LYS A 14 -9.67 13.22 4.86
CA LYS A 14 -10.22 14.55 5.12
C LYS A 14 -11.26 14.89 4.06
N ASN A 15 -12.13 15.85 4.37
CA ASN A 15 -13.13 16.32 3.41
C ASN A 15 -12.45 16.80 2.11
N GLY A 16 -12.86 16.23 0.99
CA GLY A 16 -12.35 16.56 -0.35
C GLY A 16 -11.17 15.71 -0.81
N GLU A 17 -10.55 14.92 0.07
CA GLU A 17 -9.49 13.98 -0.30
C GLU A 17 -10.04 12.77 -1.06
N LYS A 18 -9.28 12.31 -2.05
CA LYS A 18 -9.62 11.14 -2.87
C LYS A 18 -8.43 10.23 -3.01
N ILE A 19 -8.61 8.95 -2.75
CA ILE A 19 -7.59 7.93 -3.02
C ILE A 19 -7.49 7.74 -4.53
N ILE A 20 -6.27 7.76 -5.05
CA ILE A 20 -5.92 7.49 -6.45
C ILE A 20 -5.43 6.05 -6.59
N ALA A 21 -4.56 5.62 -5.66
CA ALA A 21 -4.00 4.28 -5.65
C ALA A 21 -3.68 3.85 -4.23
N TYR A 22 -3.62 2.54 -4.00
CA TYR A 22 -3.16 1.99 -2.74
C TYR A 22 -2.40 0.68 -2.98
N PHE A 23 -1.46 0.40 -2.08
CA PHE A 23 -0.62 -0.79 -2.11
C PHE A 23 -0.42 -1.28 -0.68
N SER A 24 -0.59 -2.58 -0.47
CA SER A 24 -0.51 -3.18 0.86
C SER A 24 0.18 -4.53 0.78
N GLU A 25 0.99 -4.82 1.79
CA GLU A 25 1.61 -6.12 2.02
C GLU A 25 1.09 -6.65 3.36
N LEU A 26 0.46 -7.82 3.34
CA LEU A 26 -0.12 -8.47 4.50
C LEU A 26 0.57 -9.83 4.69
N PRO A 27 1.68 -9.88 5.46
CA PRO A 27 2.44 -11.10 5.65
C PRO A 27 1.68 -12.12 6.51
N THR A 28 1.66 -13.39 6.09
CA THR A 28 0.96 -14.46 6.84
C THR A 28 1.81 -15.21 7.85
N ILE A 29 3.14 -15.22 7.67
CA ILE A 29 4.07 -15.97 8.54
C ILE A 29 4.98 -15.03 9.32
N SER A 30 5.67 -14.13 8.62
CA SER A 30 6.64 -13.21 9.21
C SER A 30 6.68 -11.91 8.44
N GLY A 31 6.75 -10.79 9.15
CA GLY A 31 6.72 -9.44 8.58
C GLY A 31 5.68 -8.58 9.29
N PHE A 32 5.62 -7.31 8.92
CA PHE A 32 4.65 -6.37 9.49
C PHE A 32 3.73 -5.85 8.40
N PRO A 33 2.40 -5.96 8.58
CA PRO A 33 1.48 -5.43 7.60
C PRO A 33 1.71 -3.93 7.46
N TYR A 34 1.77 -3.47 6.22
CA TYR A 34 1.79 -2.04 5.91
C TYR A 34 0.90 -1.74 4.71
N LYS A 35 0.53 -0.47 4.62
CA LYS A 35 -0.22 0.09 3.51
C LYS A 35 0.31 1.47 3.17
N ILE A 36 0.42 1.71 1.87
CA ILE A 36 0.68 3.02 1.29
C ILE A 36 -0.55 3.40 0.48
N ILE A 37 -1.02 4.64 0.64
CA ILE A 37 -2.07 5.21 -0.21
C ILE A 37 -1.57 6.49 -0.86
N ILE A 38 -1.99 6.70 -2.10
CA ILE A 38 -1.83 7.95 -2.83
C ILE A 38 -3.16 8.68 -2.82
N ILE A 39 -3.16 9.93 -2.38
CA ILE A 39 -4.33 10.77 -2.24
C ILE A 39 -4.13 12.07 -3.01
N GLU A 40 -5.17 12.52 -3.70
CA GLU A 40 -5.28 13.91 -4.16
C GLU A 40 -6.14 14.70 -3.17
N ASP A 41 -5.64 15.85 -2.71
CA ASP A 41 -6.41 16.77 -1.87
C ASP A 41 -7.25 17.77 -2.68
N SER A 42 -7.98 18.64 -1.99
CA SER A 42 -8.82 19.68 -2.62
C SER A 42 -8.03 20.68 -3.47
N ASP A 43 -6.75 20.88 -3.16
CA ASP A 43 -5.85 21.79 -3.86
C ASP A 43 -5.11 21.09 -5.02
N ARG A 44 -5.47 19.82 -5.31
CA ARG A 44 -4.87 18.95 -6.32
C ARG A 44 -3.40 18.60 -6.04
N ILE A 45 -2.99 18.69 -4.78
CA ILE A 45 -1.69 18.23 -4.32
C ILE A 45 -1.79 16.73 -4.06
N ILE A 46 -0.77 15.99 -4.50
CA ILE A 46 -0.73 14.55 -4.32
C ILE A 46 0.11 14.21 -3.09
N HIS A 47 -0.49 13.47 -2.17
CA HIS A 47 0.11 12.99 -0.94
C HIS A 47 0.28 11.47 -1.00
N SER A 48 1.40 10.98 -0.48
CA SER A 48 1.62 9.59 -0.12
C SER A 48 1.43 9.47 1.39
N ARG A 49 0.58 8.56 1.85
CA ARG A 49 0.44 8.24 3.27
C ARG A 49 0.81 6.78 3.50
N PHE A 50 1.56 6.56 4.56
CA PHE A 50 2.00 5.24 5.00
C PHE A 50 1.41 4.91 6.35
N ARG A 51 1.04 3.64 6.53
CA ARG A 51 0.63 3.06 7.80
C ARG A 51 1.27 1.68 7.95
N GLN A 52 1.86 1.42 9.10
CA GLN A 52 2.43 0.11 9.45
C GLN A 52 2.26 -0.12 10.96
N TRP A 53 2.18 -1.38 11.35
CA TRP A 53 2.16 -1.75 12.77
C TRP A 53 3.55 -1.58 13.45
N ASP A 54 3.65 -0.82 14.54
CA ASP A 54 4.90 -0.60 15.30
C ASP A 54 5.19 -1.80 16.22
N THR A 55 6.03 -2.70 15.76
CA THR A 55 6.45 -3.89 16.52
C THR A 55 7.87 -3.80 17.07
N ALA A 56 8.70 -2.86 16.59
CA ALA A 56 10.05 -2.64 17.11
C ALA A 56 10.00 -2.16 18.58
N TYR A 57 9.03 -1.30 18.90
CA TYR A 57 8.72 -0.92 20.27
C TYR A 57 8.33 -2.12 21.13
N ASN A 58 7.50 -3.03 20.61
CA ASN A 58 7.04 -4.22 21.32
C ASN A 58 8.17 -5.24 21.55
N PHE A 59 8.98 -5.56 20.54
CA PHE A 59 10.05 -6.56 20.66
C PHE A 59 11.16 -6.09 21.63
N THR A 60 11.54 -4.80 21.55
CA THR A 60 12.57 -4.22 22.44
C THR A 60 12.09 -4.11 23.89
N ARG A 61 10.80 -3.85 24.12
CA ARG A 61 10.24 -3.81 25.48
C ARG A 61 10.01 -5.20 26.07
N TRP A 62 9.53 -6.14 25.25
CA TRP A 62 9.38 -7.55 25.62
C TRP A 62 10.72 -8.13 26.08
N THR A 63 11.77 -7.97 25.28
CA THR A 63 13.14 -8.43 25.60
C THR A 63 13.74 -7.74 26.84
N ARG A 64 13.24 -6.56 27.22
CA ARG A 64 13.67 -5.81 28.41
C ARG A 64 12.76 -5.99 29.62
N GLY A 65 11.78 -6.89 29.57
CA GLY A 65 10.86 -7.17 30.68
C GLY A 65 9.90 -6.03 31.02
N ILE A 66 9.62 -5.14 30.06
CA ILE A 66 8.64 -4.05 30.22
C ILE A 66 7.32 -4.51 29.62
N TYR A 67 6.45 -5.08 30.45
CA TYR A 67 5.19 -5.72 30.04
C TYR A 67 4.00 -4.76 29.93
N ASN A 68 4.23 -3.53 29.45
CA ASN A 68 3.10 -2.66 29.10
C ASN A 68 2.60 -3.05 27.69
N LEU A 69 1.94 -4.21 27.63
CA LEU A 69 1.41 -4.85 26.43
C LEU A 69 0.20 -4.08 25.85
N ASP A 70 -0.38 -3.16 26.61
CA ASP A 70 -1.57 -2.39 26.24
C ASP A 70 -1.26 -1.24 25.26
N ARG A 71 0.00 -1.02 24.90
CA ARG A 71 0.42 0.06 23.98
C ARG A 71 0.86 -0.50 22.64
N LEU A 72 -0.12 -0.98 21.90
CA LEU A 72 -0.03 -1.16 20.46
C LEU A 72 0.05 0.22 19.80
N ARG A 73 0.99 0.40 18.87
CA ARG A 73 1.18 1.67 18.15
C ARG A 73 1.15 1.42 16.65
N ILE A 74 0.56 2.36 15.93
CA ILE A 74 0.60 2.43 14.49
C ILE A 74 1.64 3.50 14.12
N ILE A 75 2.56 3.14 13.23
CA ILE A 75 3.46 4.10 12.57
C ILE A 75 2.67 4.70 11.42
N THR A 76 2.57 6.03 11.40
CA THR A 76 1.98 6.80 10.30
C THR A 76 2.99 7.80 9.79
N ASP A 77 3.08 7.96 8.48
CA ASP A 77 3.92 8.98 7.84
C ASP A 77 3.18 9.55 6.62
N GLU A 78 3.43 10.81 6.28
CA GLU A 78 2.80 11.53 5.16
C GLU A 78 3.86 12.33 4.42
N LYS A 79 3.87 12.20 3.10
CA LYS A 79 4.82 12.90 2.21
C LYS A 79 4.05 13.51 1.05
N ILE A 80 4.38 14.75 0.71
CA ILE A 80 3.93 15.36 -0.55
C ILE A 80 4.78 14.77 -1.67
N LEU A 81 4.15 14.25 -2.74
CA LEU A 81 4.90 13.73 -3.88
C LEU A 81 5.67 14.86 -4.55
N SER A 82 6.90 14.56 -4.97
CA SER A 82 7.67 15.47 -5.80
C SER A 82 6.94 15.74 -7.12
N GLU A 83 7.28 16.85 -7.78
CA GLU A 83 6.74 17.17 -9.11
C GLU A 83 7.04 16.05 -10.12
N THR A 84 8.26 15.51 -10.10
CA THR A 84 8.67 14.38 -10.94
C THR A 84 7.81 13.14 -10.71
N ASP A 85 7.55 12.78 -9.44
CA ASP A 85 6.72 11.62 -9.11
C ASP A 85 5.27 11.83 -9.48
N THR A 86 4.78 13.06 -9.31
CA THR A 86 3.44 13.47 -9.72
C THR A 86 3.24 13.33 -11.24
N ILE A 87 4.23 13.74 -12.04
CA ILE A 87 4.20 13.59 -13.50
C ILE A 87 4.18 12.10 -13.87
N ILE A 88 5.09 11.30 -13.30
CA ILE A 88 5.15 9.85 -13.54
C ILE A 88 3.80 9.22 -13.24
N LEU A 89 3.23 9.48 -12.06
CA LEU A 89 1.93 8.96 -11.67
C LEU A 89 0.85 9.33 -12.69
N LYS A 90 0.71 10.61 -13.04
CA LYS A 90 -0.32 11.08 -13.99
C LYS A 90 -0.17 10.43 -15.37
N GLU A 91 1.05 10.32 -15.89
CA GLU A 91 1.31 9.66 -17.17
C GLU A 91 0.89 8.18 -17.15
N GLN A 92 1.16 7.47 -16.05
CA GLN A 92 0.77 6.06 -15.93
C GLN A 92 -0.74 5.92 -15.79
N LEU A 93 -1.42 6.76 -15.01
CA LEU A 93 -2.88 6.72 -14.89
C LEU A 93 -3.56 6.93 -16.25
N VAL A 94 -3.10 7.90 -17.05
CA VAL A 94 -3.62 8.13 -18.40
C VAL A 94 -3.42 6.91 -19.31
N LYS A 95 -2.27 6.24 -19.25
CA LYS A 95 -2.04 4.99 -20.00
C LYS A 95 -2.99 3.88 -19.57
N LEU A 96 -3.16 3.71 -18.25
CA LEU A 96 -4.07 2.71 -17.69
C LEU A 96 -5.52 2.97 -18.10
N GLU A 97 -5.95 4.23 -18.19
CA GLU A 97 -7.30 4.62 -18.65
C GLU A 97 -7.61 4.20 -20.08
N GLN A 98 -6.60 4.08 -20.94
CA GLN A 98 -6.74 3.79 -22.37
C GLN A 98 -6.82 2.29 -22.71
N ILE A 99 -6.48 1.40 -21.78
CA ILE A 99 -6.40 -0.05 -22.01
C ILE A 99 -7.44 -0.84 -21.20
N GLU A 100 -7.75 -2.07 -21.58
CA GLU A 100 -8.47 -2.96 -20.66
C GLU A 100 -7.52 -3.46 -19.56
N LEU A 101 -7.91 -3.31 -18.29
CA LEU A 101 -7.07 -3.73 -17.18
C LEU A 101 -7.10 -5.26 -17.03
N PRO A 102 -5.94 -5.92 -16.86
CA PRO A 102 -5.86 -7.37 -16.90
C PRO A 102 -6.46 -8.01 -15.65
N LYS A 103 -7.47 -8.86 -15.83
CA LYS A 103 -8.08 -9.64 -14.73
C LYS A 103 -7.22 -10.83 -14.30
N SER A 104 -6.32 -11.29 -15.16
CA SER A 104 -5.50 -12.47 -14.95
C SER A 104 -4.39 -12.30 -13.91
N ILE A 105 -4.25 -11.11 -13.30
CA ILE A 105 -3.25 -10.88 -12.24
C ILE A 105 -3.47 -11.84 -11.06
N CYS A 106 -4.73 -12.11 -10.73
CA CYS A 106 -5.11 -12.95 -9.59
C CYS A 106 -5.19 -14.45 -9.93
N ASP A 107 -4.93 -14.84 -11.19
CA ASP A 107 -5.07 -16.24 -11.66
C ASP A 107 -3.82 -17.06 -11.27
N GLU A 108 -3.62 -17.26 -9.96
CA GLU A 108 -2.49 -17.95 -9.37
C GLU A 108 -2.28 -19.36 -9.96
N LYS A 109 -1.07 -19.66 -10.42
CA LYS A 109 -0.64 -21.02 -10.85
C LYS A 109 0.47 -21.61 -9.98
N ALA A 110 0.82 -20.95 -8.88
CA ALA A 110 1.93 -21.32 -8.02
C ALA A 110 1.54 -21.26 -6.54
N ILE A 111 2.19 -22.08 -5.72
CA ILE A 111 2.06 -22.06 -4.25
C ILE A 111 3.24 -21.27 -3.69
N ILE A 112 2.97 -20.20 -2.94
CA ILE A 112 3.99 -19.40 -2.26
C ILE A 112 3.99 -19.75 -0.76
N LEU A 113 5.19 -20.04 -0.25
CA LEU A 113 5.38 -20.58 1.10
C LEU A 113 5.54 -19.52 2.19
N ASP A 114 5.97 -18.29 1.88
CA ASP A 114 5.97 -17.18 2.86
C ASP A 114 4.55 -16.66 3.13
N GLY A 115 3.67 -16.85 2.14
CA GLY A 115 2.24 -16.63 2.15
C GLY A 115 1.79 -15.16 2.20
N SER A 116 2.70 -14.19 2.04
CA SER A 116 2.34 -12.77 2.02
C SER A 116 1.27 -12.48 0.98
N ILE A 117 0.19 -11.82 1.42
CA ILE A 117 -0.89 -11.38 0.56
C ILE A 117 -0.61 -9.92 0.18
N TRP A 118 -0.51 -9.68 -1.11
CA TRP A 118 -0.37 -8.36 -1.68
C TRP A 118 -1.74 -7.87 -2.13
N LYS A 119 -1.92 -6.57 -2.00
CA LYS A 119 -3.11 -5.86 -2.44
C LYS A 119 -2.70 -4.60 -3.18
N PHE A 120 -3.24 -4.38 -4.36
CA PHE A 120 -3.07 -3.13 -5.10
C PHE A 120 -4.38 -2.71 -5.72
N GLY A 121 -4.72 -1.44 -5.60
CA GLY A 121 -5.87 -0.87 -6.28
C GLY A 121 -5.56 0.49 -6.87
N VAL A 122 -6.27 0.79 -7.95
CA VAL A 122 -6.20 2.06 -8.66
C VAL A 122 -7.61 2.53 -8.98
N ILE A 123 -7.84 3.83 -8.76
CA ILE A 123 -9.10 4.52 -9.03
C ILE A 123 -8.83 5.48 -10.18
N LEU A 124 -9.42 5.21 -11.33
CA LEU A 124 -9.28 6.01 -12.55
C LEU A 124 -10.59 6.73 -12.87
N ALA A 125 -10.58 7.67 -13.80
CA ALA A 125 -11.76 8.46 -14.13
C ALA A 125 -12.94 7.61 -14.64
N ASN A 126 -12.65 6.52 -15.36
CA ASN A 126 -13.65 5.68 -16.03
C ASN A 126 -13.75 4.25 -15.51
N LYS A 127 -12.82 3.80 -14.65
CA LYS A 127 -12.79 2.43 -14.13
C LYS A 127 -11.92 2.34 -12.88
N ASN A 128 -12.23 1.37 -12.05
CA ASN A 128 -11.44 1.06 -10.87
C ASN A 128 -10.99 -0.40 -10.96
N ALA A 129 -9.84 -0.70 -10.37
CA ALA A 129 -9.39 -2.07 -10.20
C ALA A 129 -8.85 -2.27 -8.79
N ASP A 130 -9.09 -3.48 -8.27
CA ASP A 130 -8.60 -3.94 -6.98
C ASP A 130 -8.11 -5.38 -7.18
N TYR A 131 -6.83 -5.60 -6.91
CA TYR A 131 -6.13 -6.84 -7.13
C TYR A 131 -5.60 -7.37 -5.81
N TYR A 132 -5.71 -8.69 -5.64
CA TYR A 132 -5.21 -9.43 -4.49
C TYR A 132 -4.45 -10.64 -5.00
N TRP A 133 -3.22 -10.84 -4.54
CA TRP A 133 -2.41 -11.98 -4.95
C TRP A 133 -1.41 -12.38 -3.88
N LYS A 134 -1.06 -13.67 -3.87
CA LYS A 134 0.15 -14.19 -3.22
C LYS A 134 1.27 -14.35 -4.23
N ALA A 135 0.92 -14.74 -5.46
CA ALA A 135 1.79 -14.75 -6.63
C ALA A 135 1.08 -14.10 -7.81
N ALA A 136 1.52 -12.91 -8.21
CA ALA A 136 0.97 -12.25 -9.38
C ALA A 136 1.48 -12.90 -10.68
N THR A 137 0.66 -12.84 -11.73
CA THR A 137 1.15 -13.09 -13.10
C THR A 137 1.97 -11.90 -13.60
N GLU A 138 2.72 -12.07 -14.70
CA GLU A 138 3.52 -10.99 -15.32
C GLU A 138 2.72 -9.74 -15.67
N ALA A 139 1.39 -9.85 -15.75
CA ALA A 139 0.50 -8.71 -15.98
C ALA A 139 0.58 -7.64 -14.88
N ILE A 140 1.06 -7.98 -13.67
CA ILE A 140 1.30 -6.99 -12.60
C ILE A 140 2.35 -5.95 -13.00
N ASN A 141 3.28 -6.29 -13.88
CA ASN A 141 4.39 -5.40 -14.29
C ASN A 141 3.88 -4.10 -14.93
N LEU A 142 2.64 -4.11 -15.43
CA LEU A 142 1.93 -2.92 -15.89
C LEU A 142 1.85 -1.82 -14.80
N PHE A 143 1.80 -2.22 -13.53
CA PHE A 143 1.66 -1.33 -12.37
C PHE A 143 2.98 -1.04 -11.65
N ASP A 144 4.09 -1.69 -12.04
CA ASP A 144 5.42 -1.50 -11.42
C ASP A 144 5.81 -0.02 -11.28
N PRO A 145 5.63 0.86 -12.29
CA PRO A 145 6.03 2.25 -12.14
C PRO A 145 5.29 2.97 -11.00
N ILE A 146 4.03 2.62 -10.74
CA ILE A 146 3.24 3.19 -9.65
C ILE A 146 3.65 2.55 -8.32
N ILE A 147 3.74 1.22 -8.26
CA ILE A 147 4.10 0.48 -7.04
C ILE A 147 5.50 0.88 -6.55
N GLU A 148 6.48 0.92 -7.43
CA GLU A 148 7.85 1.32 -7.08
C GLU A 148 7.94 2.80 -6.68
N MET A 149 7.15 3.68 -7.33
CA MET A 149 7.03 5.07 -6.91
C MET A 149 6.40 5.22 -5.52
N MET A 150 5.47 4.34 -5.14
CA MET A 150 4.91 4.32 -3.78
C MET A 150 5.94 3.83 -2.76
N ARG A 151 6.57 2.68 -3.03
CA ARG A 151 7.53 2.05 -2.11
C ARG A 151 8.77 2.90 -1.87
N LYS A 152 9.30 3.57 -2.91
CA LYS A 152 10.49 4.43 -2.76
C LYS A 152 10.30 5.57 -1.74
N GLN A 153 9.05 5.98 -1.48
CA GLN A 153 8.77 7.00 -0.47
C GLN A 153 9.09 6.51 0.94
N TYR A 154 9.15 5.20 1.19
CA TYR A 154 9.25 4.62 2.55
C TYR A 154 10.25 3.46 2.63
N LEU A 155 11.27 3.44 1.78
CA LEU A 155 12.32 2.39 1.80
C LEU A 155 13.06 2.28 3.14
N ASP A 156 13.09 3.36 3.93
CA ASP A 156 13.64 3.37 5.28
C ASP A 156 12.71 2.73 6.34
N ARG A 157 11.47 2.39 5.96
CA ARG A 157 10.41 1.88 6.84
C ARG A 157 9.98 0.45 6.53
N ILE A 158 10.15 0.01 5.28
CA ILE A 158 9.73 -1.30 4.78
C ILE A 158 10.91 -2.28 4.80
#